data_AF-A0A1B8A9Y1-F1
#
_entry.id   AF-A0A1B8A9Y1-F1
#
_cell.length_a   1.000
_cell.length_b   1.000
_cell.length_c   1.000
_cell.angle_alpha   90.00
_cell.angle_beta   90.00
_cell.angle_gamma   90.00
#
_symmetry.space_group_name_H-M   'P 1'
#
loop_
_entity.id
_entity.type
_entity.pdbx_description
1 polymer ?
#
loop_
_entity_poly.entity_id
_entity_poly.type
_entity_poly.pdbx_seq_one_letter_code
_entity_poly.pdbx_strand_id
1 'polypeptide(L)'
;MLNIIVKALLFGKGVSKLEKQLRAASDDERFEIWRKQSCIGKLHNFCVWINRSDQRRERLKQYILRAYDEGSIEHLYTRVLVDGGIRWNSVYSMIERALKLRHAIDLSFSTIAASSPKDTISHKIS
;
A
#
# COMPACT_ATOMS: atom_id res chain seq x y z
N MET A 1 11.29 18.08 17.15
CA MET A 1 9.85 18.44 17.15
C MET A 1 9.08 17.95 15.92
N LEU A 2 9.60 18.09 14.69
CA LEU A 2 8.88 17.81 13.45
C LEU A 2 8.27 16.38 13.37
N ASN A 3 9.02 15.37 13.80
CA ASN A 3 8.57 13.96 13.78
C ASN A 3 7.28 13.71 14.60
N ILE A 4 7.09 14.41 15.73
CA ILE A 4 5.91 14.19 16.60
C ILE A 4 4.66 14.81 15.97
N ILE A 5 4.78 16.03 15.46
CA ILE A 5 3.68 16.75 14.81
C ILE A 5 3.21 15.98 13.58
N VAL A 6 4.16 15.55 12.75
CA VAL A 6 3.83 14.81 11.52
C VAL A 6 3.22 13.45 11.83
N LYS A 7 3.73 12.71 12.83
CA LYS A 7 3.09 11.47 13.29
C LYS A 7 1.63 11.68 13.72
N ALA A 8 1.36 12.74 14.49
CA ALA A 8 0.01 13.05 14.93
C ALA A 8 -0.92 13.45 13.77
N LEU A 9 -0.37 14.10 12.73
CA LEU A 9 -1.13 14.46 11.53
C LEU A 9 -1.49 13.23 10.68
N LEU A 10 -0.57 12.29 10.52
CA LEU A 10 -0.78 11.09 9.71
C LEU A 10 -1.66 10.03 10.40
N PHE A 11 -1.43 9.80 11.69
CA PHE A 11 -2.03 8.67 12.43
C PHE A 11 -3.01 9.11 13.51
N GLY A 12 -3.23 10.43 13.65
CA GLY A 12 -4.11 11.00 14.66
C GLY A 12 -3.53 10.97 16.07
N LYS A 13 -4.39 11.26 17.05
CA LYS A 13 -4.05 11.18 18.47
C LYS A 13 -3.88 9.71 18.87
N GLY A 14 -2.93 9.44 19.76
CA GLY A 14 -2.73 8.09 20.32
C GLY A 14 -1.81 7.18 19.52
N VAL A 15 -0.88 7.73 18.72
CA VAL A 15 0.13 6.96 17.96
C VAL A 15 0.87 5.94 18.84
N SER A 16 1.17 6.27 20.10
CA SER A 16 1.82 5.34 21.03
C SER A 16 0.98 4.09 21.34
N LYS A 17 -0.35 4.21 21.33
CA LYS A 17 -1.26 3.05 21.49
C LYS A 17 -1.24 2.19 20.22
N LEU A 18 -1.27 2.83 19.05
CA LEU A 18 -1.14 2.15 17.76
C LEU A 18 0.19 1.38 17.66
N GLU A 19 1.32 2.01 18.04
CA GLU A 19 2.63 1.36 18.09
C GLU A 19 2.63 0.12 19.00
N LYS A 20 1.96 0.19 20.16
CA LYS A 20 1.82 -0.96 21.07
C LYS A 20 0.97 -2.07 20.47
N GLN A 21 -0.17 -1.72 19.87
CA GLN A 21 -1.06 -2.69 19.22
C GLN A 21 -0.35 -3.41 18.07
N LEU A 22 0.34 -2.68 17.20
CA LEU A 22 1.09 -3.27 16.09
C LEU A 22 2.21 -4.19 16.56
N ARG A 23 2.89 -3.88 17.67
CA ARG A 23 3.94 -4.75 18.23
C ARG A 23 3.39 -6.08 18.75
N ALA A 24 2.21 -6.07 19.35
CA ALA A 24 1.59 -7.27 19.92
C ALA A 24 0.77 -8.09 18.91
N ALA A 25 0.45 -7.52 17.75
CA ALA A 25 -0.40 -8.13 16.75
C ALA A 25 0.33 -9.13 15.85
N SER A 26 -0.37 -10.22 15.52
CA SER A 26 -0.04 -11.13 14.43
C SER A 26 -0.12 -10.43 13.07
N ASP A 27 0.36 -11.10 12.02
CA ASP A 27 0.38 -10.54 10.67
C ASP A 27 -1.02 -10.20 10.13
N ASP A 28 -2.02 -11.06 10.38
CA ASP A 28 -3.39 -10.82 9.93
C ASP A 28 -4.05 -9.69 10.73
N GLU A 29 -3.81 -9.62 12.03
CA GLU A 29 -4.29 -8.53 12.88
C GLU A 29 -3.67 -7.19 12.49
N ARG A 30 -2.38 -7.18 12.07
CA ARG A 30 -1.71 -5.98 11.58
C ARG A 30 -2.41 -5.39 10.36
N PHE A 31 -2.85 -6.22 9.42
CA PHE A 31 -3.62 -5.74 8.27
C PHE A 31 -4.89 -5.01 8.71
N GLU A 32 -5.62 -5.54 9.68
CA GLU A 32 -6.84 -4.90 10.20
C GLU A 32 -6.57 -3.64 11.03
N ILE A 33 -5.49 -3.61 11.81
CA ILE A 33 -5.06 -2.42 12.53
C ILE A 33 -4.71 -1.31 11.53
N TRP A 34 -3.95 -1.62 10.49
CA TRP A 34 -3.59 -0.67 9.45
C TRP A 34 -4.80 -0.22 8.63
N ARG A 35 -5.75 -1.11 8.33
CA ARG A 35 -6.99 -0.75 7.61
C ARG A 35 -7.73 0.42 8.29
N LYS A 36 -7.63 0.54 9.62
CA LYS A 36 -8.24 1.62 10.43
C LYS A 36 -7.48 2.96 10.35
N GLN A 37 -6.26 2.99 9.82
CA GLN A 37 -5.41 4.19 9.71
C GLN A 37 -5.63 4.98 8.41
N SER A 38 -6.90 5.11 7.98
CA SER A 38 -7.30 5.90 6.80
C SER A 38 -6.52 5.55 5.52
N CYS A 39 -6.21 6.53 4.68
CA CYS A 39 -5.52 6.36 3.40
C CYS A 39 -4.11 5.79 3.55
N ILE A 40 -3.36 6.19 4.59
CA ILE A 40 -1.99 5.74 4.81
C ILE A 40 -1.96 4.25 5.14
N GLY A 41 -2.90 3.81 5.98
CA GLY A 41 -3.05 2.40 6.31
C GLY A 41 -3.41 1.51 5.12
N LYS A 42 -4.27 2.00 4.21
CA LYS A 42 -4.56 1.32 2.95
C LYS A 42 -3.32 1.22 2.06
N LEU A 43 -2.55 2.30 1.96
CA LEU A 43 -1.30 2.30 1.19
C LEU A 43 -0.28 1.33 1.79
N HIS A 44 -0.09 1.33 3.12
CA HIS A 44 0.77 0.38 3.82
C HIS A 44 0.39 -1.06 3.46
N ASN A 45 -0.88 -1.41 3.65
CA ASN A 45 -1.38 -2.75 3.36
C ASN A 45 -1.18 -3.15 1.89
N PHE A 46 -1.42 -2.23 0.95
CA PHE A 46 -1.15 -2.46 -0.46
C PHE A 46 0.34 -2.76 -0.71
N CYS A 47 1.24 -1.93 -0.18
CA CYS A 47 2.68 -2.12 -0.33
C CYS A 47 3.16 -3.43 0.29
N VAL A 48 2.66 -3.81 1.47
CA VAL A 48 2.94 -5.10 2.10
C VAL A 48 2.42 -6.24 1.25
N TRP A 49 1.17 -6.16 0.78
CA TRP A 49 0.53 -7.19 -0.03
C TRP A 49 1.29 -7.42 -1.34
N ILE A 50 1.64 -6.36 -2.08
CA ILE A 50 2.45 -6.48 -3.30
C ILE A 50 3.79 -7.15 -3.00
N ASN A 51 4.52 -6.68 -1.98
CA ASN A 51 5.87 -7.16 -1.72
C ASN A 51 5.96 -8.59 -1.17
N ARG A 52 4.86 -9.14 -0.66
CA ARG A 52 4.78 -10.54 -0.17
C ARG A 52 4.76 -11.61 -1.27
N SER A 53 4.70 -11.24 -2.55
CA SER A 53 4.66 -12.22 -3.64
C SER A 53 5.37 -11.73 -4.89
N ASP A 54 6.25 -12.57 -5.40
CA ASP A 54 7.05 -12.34 -6.59
C ASP A 54 6.15 -12.15 -7.81
N GLN A 55 5.09 -12.95 -7.92
CA GLN A 55 4.07 -12.80 -8.97
C GLN A 55 3.39 -11.42 -8.93
N ARG A 56 3.01 -10.94 -7.73
CA ARG A 56 2.39 -9.61 -7.56
C ARG A 56 3.39 -8.49 -7.87
N ARG A 57 4.64 -8.63 -7.44
CA ARG A 57 5.73 -7.69 -7.74
C ARG A 57 5.98 -7.60 -9.24
N GLU A 58 6.11 -8.74 -9.92
CA GLU A 58 6.35 -8.77 -11.36
C GLU A 58 5.17 -8.20 -12.13
N ARG A 59 3.92 -8.54 -11.75
CA ARG A 59 2.74 -7.95 -12.38
C ARG A 59 2.69 -6.43 -12.22
N LEU A 60 3.00 -5.89 -11.04
CA LEU A 60 3.06 -4.43 -10.85
C LEU A 60 4.15 -3.81 -11.72
N LYS A 61 5.33 -4.44 -11.80
CA LYS A 61 6.44 -3.98 -12.63
C LYS A 61 6.06 -3.87 -14.11
N GLN A 62 5.24 -4.78 -14.63
CA GLN A 62 4.73 -4.68 -16.01
C GLN A 62 3.89 -3.41 -16.22
N TYR A 63 3.03 -3.03 -15.27
CA TYR A 63 2.29 -1.78 -15.34
C TYR A 63 3.18 -0.54 -15.20
N ILE A 64 4.25 -0.63 -14.40
CA ILE A 64 5.23 0.45 -14.27
C ILE A 64 5.96 0.66 -15.59
N LEU A 65 6.44 -0.42 -16.21
CA LEU A 65 7.12 -0.35 -17.51
C LEU A 65 6.21 0.27 -18.57
N ARG A 66 4.97 -0.21 -18.67
CA ARG A 66 3.96 0.37 -19.56
C ARG A 66 3.75 1.87 -19.31
N ALA A 67 3.56 2.27 -18.05
CA ALA A 67 3.35 3.67 -17.69
C ALA A 67 4.58 4.54 -18.04
N TYR A 68 5.78 3.99 -17.89
CA TYR A 68 7.03 4.67 -18.24
C TYR A 68 7.18 4.84 -19.75
N ASP A 69 6.90 3.79 -20.52
CA ASP A 69 6.94 3.82 -21.98
C ASP A 69 5.89 4.78 -22.56
N GLU A 70 4.73 4.90 -21.92
CA GLU A 70 3.69 5.89 -22.24
C GLU A 70 4.06 7.32 -21.80
N GLY A 71 5.20 7.53 -21.14
CA GLY A 71 5.66 8.83 -20.63
C GLY A 71 4.84 9.37 -19.45
N SER A 72 3.99 8.54 -18.86
CA SER A 72 3.07 8.93 -17.77
C SER A 72 3.71 8.92 -16.38
N ILE A 73 4.88 8.29 -16.24
CA ILE A 73 5.74 8.36 -15.06
C ILE A 73 7.18 8.66 -15.50
N GLU A 74 7.85 9.56 -14.78
CA GLU A 74 9.20 10.02 -15.11
C GLU A 74 10.31 9.08 -14.59
N HIS A 75 10.04 8.40 -13.48
CA HIS A 75 11.04 7.60 -12.79
C HIS A 75 10.72 6.11 -12.85
N LEU A 76 11.63 5.35 -13.44
CA LEU A 76 11.54 3.89 -13.47
C LEU A 76 11.94 3.28 -12.12
N TYR A 77 10.97 3.14 -11.21
CA TYR A 77 11.15 2.36 -9.99
C TYR A 77 10.66 0.93 -10.17
N THR A 78 11.47 -0.07 -9.78
CA THR A 78 11.09 -1.48 -9.96
C THR A 78 10.13 -2.02 -8.89
N ARG A 79 9.87 -1.27 -7.82
CA ARG A 79 9.07 -1.73 -6.67
C ARG A 79 8.50 -0.58 -5.85
N VAL A 80 7.32 -0.80 -5.26
CA VAL A 80 6.78 0.03 -4.17
C VAL A 80 7.57 -0.21 -2.88
N LEU A 81 7.67 0.82 -2.03
CA LEU A 81 8.30 0.71 -0.72
C LEU A 81 7.27 0.36 0.34
N VAL A 82 7.70 -0.40 1.35
CA VAL A 82 6.95 -0.58 2.60
C VAL A 82 7.63 0.28 3.65
N ASP A 83 6.85 1.02 4.45
CA ASP A 83 7.42 1.69 5.61
C ASP A 83 7.91 0.69 6.68
N GLY A 84 8.82 1.13 7.55
CA GLY A 84 9.27 0.36 8.71
C GLY A 84 8.30 0.43 9.90
N GLY A 85 7.01 0.65 9.65
CA GLY A 85 6.01 1.06 10.63
C GLY A 85 5.86 2.57 10.69
N ILE A 86 5.65 3.10 11.89
CA ILE A 86 5.11 4.46 12.07
C ILE A 86 6.19 5.56 12.04
N ARG A 87 7.37 5.27 11.49
CA ARG A 87 8.51 6.19 11.44
C ARG A 87 8.36 7.12 10.24
N TRP A 88 8.29 8.44 10.47
CA TRP A 88 7.97 9.41 9.42
C TRP A 88 8.83 9.26 8.16
N ASN A 89 10.16 9.15 8.27
CA ASN A 89 11.03 9.08 7.09
C ASN A 89 10.67 7.90 6.18
N SER A 90 10.37 6.72 6.73
CA SER A 90 9.98 5.56 5.92
C SER A 90 8.56 5.68 5.37
N VAL A 91 7.64 6.28 6.13
CA VAL A 91 6.27 6.58 5.66
C VAL A 91 6.32 7.59 4.51
N TYR A 92 7.14 8.63 4.64
CA TYR A 92 7.37 9.63 3.61
C TYR A 92 7.93 8.98 2.34
N SER A 93 9.00 8.17 2.43
CA SER A 93 9.53 7.47 1.26
C SER A 93 8.51 6.54 0.60
N MET A 94 7.65 5.88 1.38
CA MET A 94 6.56 5.06 0.84
C MET A 94 5.55 5.92 0.07
N ILE A 95 5.08 7.02 0.67
CA ILE A 95 4.11 7.93 0.05
C ILE A 95 4.71 8.55 -1.22
N GLU A 96 5.92 9.09 -1.13
CA GLU A 96 6.59 9.71 -2.26
C GLU A 96 6.74 8.74 -3.43
N ARG A 97 7.15 7.49 -3.16
CA ARG A 97 7.25 6.49 -4.22
C ARG A 97 5.90 6.09 -4.79
N ALA A 98 4.88 5.92 -3.95
CA ALA A 98 3.54 5.60 -4.40
C ALA A 98 2.96 6.70 -5.31
N LEU A 99 3.23 7.97 -5.00
CA LEU A 99 2.82 9.10 -5.84
C LEU A 99 3.55 9.11 -7.19
N LYS A 100 4.87 8.87 -7.20
CA LYS A 100 5.64 8.75 -8.45
C LYS A 100 5.20 7.58 -9.32
N LEU A 101 4.61 6.54 -8.71
CA LEU A 101 4.08 5.36 -9.39
C LEU A 101 2.55 5.37 -9.53
N ARG A 102 1.90 6.51 -9.24
CA ARG A 102 0.43 6.56 -9.11
C ARG A 102 -0.29 6.04 -10.34
N HIS A 103 0.12 6.46 -11.53
CA HIS A 103 -0.54 6.01 -12.77
C HIS A 103 -0.44 4.49 -12.96
N ALA A 104 0.74 3.89 -12.71
CA ALA A 104 0.91 2.45 -12.76
C ALA A 104 0.07 1.70 -11.71
N ILE A 105 -0.05 2.26 -10.50
CA ILE A 105 -0.91 1.72 -9.44
C ILE A 105 -2.39 1.78 -9.86
N ASP A 106 -2.85 2.89 -10.43
CA ASP A 106 -4.23 3.06 -10.89
C ASP A 106 -4.58 2.10 -12.05
N LEU A 107 -3.65 1.88 -12.99
CA LEU A 107 -3.79 0.87 -14.06
C LEU A 107 -3.91 -0.55 -13.50
N SER A 108 -3.12 -0.87 -12.45
CA SER A 108 -3.17 -2.16 -11.79
C SER A 108 -4.54 -2.42 -11.13
N PHE A 109 -5.10 -1.43 -10.45
CA PHE A 109 -6.42 -1.54 -9.82
C PHE A 109 -7.55 -1.64 -10.85
N SER A 110 -7.47 -0.85 -11.93
CA SER A 110 -8.45 -0.90 -13.02
C SER A 110 -8.50 -2.28 -13.66
N THR A 111 -7.34 -2.91 -13.86
CA THR A 111 -7.27 -4.27 -14.40
C THR A 111 -7.78 -5.32 -13.41
N ILE A 112 -7.48 -5.18 -12.11
CA ILE A 112 -8.00 -6.09 -11.08
C ILE A 112 -9.53 -6.02 -11.04
N ALA A 113 -10.10 -4.81 -11.07
CA ALA A 113 -11.54 -4.61 -11.12
C ALA A 113 -12.17 -5.19 -12.41
N ALA A 114 -11.51 -5.00 -13.56
CA ALA A 114 -11.96 -5.57 -14.83
C ALA A 114 -11.84 -7.11 -14.88
N SER A 115 -10.89 -7.70 -14.16
CA SER A 115 -10.76 -9.16 -13.99
C SER A 115 -11.70 -9.74 -12.92
N SER A 116 -12.47 -8.90 -12.21
CA SER A 116 -13.53 -9.33 -11.30
C SER A 116 -14.92 -8.91 -11.79
N PRO A 117 -15.40 -9.38 -12.96
CA PRO A 117 -16.80 -9.24 -13.33
C PRO A 117 -17.58 -10.45 -12.77
N LYS A 118 -18.35 -10.24 -11.70
CA LYS A 118 -19.55 -11.05 -11.32
C LYS A 118 -19.45 -12.59 -11.17
N ASP A 119 -18.28 -13.22 -11.11
CA ASP A 119 -18.18 -14.67 -10.84
C ASP A 119 -17.88 -14.98 -9.36
N THR A 120 -18.76 -14.55 -8.44
CA THR A 120 -18.89 -15.19 -7.11
C THR A 120 -20.32 -15.00 -6.57
N ILE A 121 -21.32 -15.18 -7.44
CA ILE A 121 -22.70 -15.47 -6.99
C ILE A 121 -23.13 -16.73 -7.73
N SER A 122 -22.45 -17.86 -7.49
CA SER A 122 -22.98 -19.23 -7.68
C SER A 122 -21.91 -20.31 -7.39
N HIS A 123 -21.20 -20.28 -6.24
CA HIS A 123 -20.51 -21.45 -5.64
C HIS A 123 -20.01 -21.01 -4.25
N LYS A 124 -20.51 -21.42 -3.10
CA LYS A 124 -21.41 -22.49 -2.70
C LYS A 124 -22.24 -22.00 -1.51
N ILE A 125 -23.56 -22.02 -1.65
CA ILE A 125 -24.43 -22.50 -0.58
C ILE A 125 -24.46 -24.01 -0.80
N SER A 126 -23.73 -24.75 0.02
CA SER A 126 -23.98 -26.13 0.44
C SER A 126 -22.81 -26.61 1.29
#